data_AF-C0HFP9-F1
#
_entry.id   AF-C0HFP9-F1
#
_cell.length_a   1.000
_cell.length_b   1.000
_cell.length_c   1.000
_cell.angle_alpha   90.00
_cell.angle_beta   90.00
_cell.angle_gamma   90.00
#
_symmetry.space_group_name_H-M   'P 1'
#
loop_
_entity.id
_entity.type
_entity.pdbx_description
1 polymer ?
#
loop_
_entity_poly.entity_id
_entity_poly.type
_entity_poly.pdbx_seq_one_letter_code
_entity_poly.pdbx_strand_id
1 'polypeptide(L)'
;MLIFTAKGRLEKGQYFPVTAVQRFDAAGKRIENGIYLGPIGCLTFEGRLSWKKKILAFIFERVRIKVGPFGPLEISLGSGDGGREPSTKDPFFVWFYVDEEIAVAQGRGGGVAYWCRCQRVP
;
A
#
# COMPACT_ATOMS: atom_id res chain seq x y z
N MET A 1 -2.11 -1.90 8.85
CA MET A 1 -2.41 -0.46 8.92
C MET A 1 -1.10 0.30 9.02
N LEU A 2 -0.84 1.24 8.12
CA LEU A 2 0.33 2.10 8.16
C LEU A 2 0.19 3.05 9.35
N ILE A 3 1.17 3.04 10.24
CA ILE A 3 1.12 3.82 11.49
C ILE A 3 2.21 4.88 11.56
N PHE A 4 3.38 4.63 10.99
CA PHE A 4 4.54 5.50 11.13
C PHE A 4 5.43 5.43 9.90
N THR A 5 6.00 6.58 9.54
CA THR A 5 7.01 6.68 8.48
C THR A 5 8.21 7.45 8.99
N ALA A 6 9.40 6.98 8.66
CA ALA A 6 10.66 7.60 9.03
C ALA A 6 11.55 7.87 7.80
N LYS A 7 12.38 8.90 7.89
CA LYS A 7 13.37 9.30 6.88
C LYS A 7 14.74 9.45 7.54
N GLY A 8 15.79 9.55 6.71
CA GLY A 8 17.16 9.81 7.17
C GLY A 8 17.65 8.78 8.18
N ARG A 9 17.55 7.47 7.87
CA ARG A 9 17.99 6.40 8.79
C ARG A 9 17.36 6.47 10.19
N LEU A 10 16.07 6.80 10.26
CA LEU A 10 15.30 6.92 11.51
C LEU A 10 15.59 8.20 12.34
N GLU A 11 16.29 9.19 11.78
CA GLU A 11 16.51 10.49 12.45
C GLU A 11 15.22 11.30 12.65
N LYS A 12 14.26 11.17 11.73
CA LYS A 12 12.98 11.89 11.77
C LYS A 12 11.84 11.01 11.29
N GLY A 13 10.69 11.10 11.93
CA GLY A 13 9.49 10.38 11.49
C GLY A 13 8.18 11.02 11.96
N GLN A 14 7.08 10.50 11.43
CA GLN A 14 5.74 11.01 11.68
C GLN A 14 4.74 9.86 11.74
N TYR A 15 3.78 9.96 12.65
CA TYR A 15 2.62 9.08 12.68
C TYR A 15 1.67 9.43 11.53
N PHE A 16 1.05 8.40 10.95
CA PHE A 16 0.07 8.61 9.90
C PHE A 16 -1.29 8.96 10.55
N PRO A 17 -1.85 10.16 10.31
CA PRO A 17 -2.94 10.70 11.11
C PRO A 17 -4.33 10.15 10.73
N VAL A 18 -4.40 9.29 9.72
CA VAL A 18 -5.65 8.72 9.19
C VAL A 18 -5.49 7.21 9.03
N THR A 19 -6.61 6.48 8.97
CA THR A 19 -6.55 5.02 8.78
C THR A 19 -6.07 4.71 7.36
N ALA A 20 -4.84 4.22 7.24
CA ALA A 20 -4.29 3.69 6.00
C ALA A 20 -4.08 2.19 6.10
N VAL A 21 -4.80 1.41 5.29
CA VAL A 21 -4.67 -0.05 5.25
C VAL A 21 -3.97 -0.43 3.96
N GLN A 22 -3.01 -1.35 4.08
CA GLN A 22 -2.33 -1.92 2.93
C GLN A 22 -2.43 -3.44 3.04
N ARG A 23 -2.98 -4.06 2.00
CA ARG A 23 -3.08 -5.51 1.84
C ARG A 23 -2.09 -5.94 0.75
N PHE A 24 -1.25 -6.90 1.11
CA PHE A 24 -0.29 -7.51 0.20
C PHE A 24 -0.68 -8.99 0.02
N ASP A 25 -1.29 -9.32 -1.11
CA ASP A 25 -1.72 -10.69 -1.42
C ASP A 25 -0.67 -11.36 -2.31
N ALA A 26 0.21 -12.15 -1.69
CA ALA A 26 1.27 -12.86 -2.39
C ALA A 26 0.74 -13.95 -3.32
N ALA A 27 -0.34 -14.66 -2.92
CA ALA A 27 -0.91 -15.74 -3.71
C ALA A 27 -1.66 -15.20 -4.94
N GLY A 28 -2.47 -14.17 -4.76
CA GLY A 28 -3.20 -13.51 -5.83
C GLY A 28 -2.35 -12.56 -6.68
N LYS A 29 -1.10 -12.27 -6.26
CA LYS A 29 -0.26 -11.21 -6.82
C LYS A 29 -0.99 -9.85 -6.89
N ARG A 30 -1.79 -9.54 -5.87
CA ARG A 30 -2.58 -8.30 -5.78
C ARG A 30 -2.12 -7.43 -4.62
N ILE A 31 -2.16 -6.12 -4.83
CA ILE A 31 -1.98 -5.13 -3.78
C ILE A 31 -3.24 -4.26 -3.70
N GLU A 32 -3.63 -3.89 -2.49
CA GLU A 32 -4.61 -2.84 -2.25
C GLU A 32 -4.11 -1.90 -1.16
N ASN A 33 -4.08 -0.60 -1.46
CA ASN A 33 -3.78 0.45 -0.50
C ASN A 33 -5.01 1.35 -0.37
N GLY A 34 -5.51 1.54 0.85
CA GLY A 34 -6.68 2.37 1.11
C GLY A 34 -6.43 3.40 2.19
N ILE A 35 -6.96 4.62 1.99
CA ILE A 35 -7.12 5.64 3.02
C ILE A 35 -8.61 5.73 3.34
N TYR A 36 -8.95 5.60 4.63
CA TYR A 36 -10.32 5.54 5.12
C TYR A 36 -10.59 6.73 6.04
N LEU A 37 -11.60 7.53 5.67
CA LEU A 37 -12.02 8.73 6.39
C LEU A 37 -13.33 8.50 7.16
N GLY A 38 -13.54 7.26 7.63
CA GLY A 38 -14.77 6.84 8.27
C GLY A 38 -15.99 7.00 7.35
N PRO A 39 -17.10 7.60 7.83
CA PRO A 39 -18.34 7.72 7.05
C PRO A 39 -18.22 8.71 5.88
N ILE A 40 -17.18 9.55 5.85
CA ILE A 40 -16.97 10.53 4.77
C ILE A 40 -16.64 9.82 3.46
N GLY A 41 -15.91 8.70 3.52
CA GLY A 41 -15.50 7.98 2.33
C GLY A 41 -14.14 7.31 2.44
N CYS A 42 -13.70 6.76 1.32
CA CYS A 42 -12.38 6.15 1.19
C CYS A 42 -11.80 6.35 -0.21
N LEU A 43 -10.48 6.32 -0.29
CA LEU A 43 -9.70 6.31 -1.51
C LEU A 43 -8.87 5.04 -1.51
N THR A 44 -9.10 4.14 -2.48
CA THR A 44 -8.34 2.89 -2.59
C THR A 44 -7.65 2.77 -3.94
N PHE A 45 -6.43 2.26 -3.90
CA PHE A 45 -5.61 1.93 -5.05
C PHE A 45 -5.45 0.42 -5.09
N GLU A 46 -5.79 -0.20 -6.21
CA GLU A 46 -5.66 -1.63 -6.43
C GLU A 46 -4.72 -1.88 -7.61
N GLY A 47 -3.97 -2.96 -7.54
CA GLY A 47 -3.08 -3.32 -8.62
C GLY A 47 -2.43 -4.69 -8.47
N ARG A 48 -1.41 -4.91 -9.29
CA ARG A 48 -0.60 -6.13 -9.28
C ARG A 48 0.67 -5.92 -8.48
N LEU A 49 1.14 -6.98 -7.86
CA LEU A 49 2.44 -7.03 -7.21
C LEU A 49 3.30 -8.17 -7.74
N SER A 50 4.59 -8.05 -7.49
CA SER A 50 5.61 -9.08 -7.68
C SER A 50 6.45 -9.10 -6.43
N TRP A 51 6.61 -10.28 -5.82
CA TRP A 51 7.38 -10.45 -4.60
C TRP A 51 8.55 -11.40 -4.85
N LYS A 52 9.77 -10.86 -4.90
CA LYS A 52 11.00 -11.61 -5.18
C LYS A 52 12.00 -11.35 -4.07
N LYS A 53 12.37 -12.40 -3.33
CA LYS A 53 13.20 -12.31 -2.11
C LYS A 53 12.56 -11.30 -1.15
N LYS A 54 13.33 -10.29 -0.70
CA LYS A 54 12.85 -9.21 0.17
C LYS A 54 12.17 -8.05 -0.57
N ILE A 55 12.05 -8.08 -1.89
CA ILE A 55 11.54 -6.95 -2.68
C ILE A 55 10.12 -7.24 -3.14
N LEU A 56 9.20 -6.35 -2.79
CA LEU A 56 7.82 -6.32 -3.30
C LEU A 56 7.68 -5.10 -4.21
N ALA A 57 7.59 -5.33 -5.52
CA ALA A 57 7.29 -4.30 -6.51
C ALA A 57 5.81 -4.32 -6.88
N PHE A 58 5.24 -3.18 -7.25
CA PHE A 58 3.82 -3.10 -7.58
C PHE A 58 3.50 -2.02 -8.60
N ILE A 59 2.38 -2.19 -9.30
CA ILE A 59 1.81 -1.24 -10.24
C ILE A 59 0.32 -1.13 -9.93
N PHE A 60 -0.17 0.09 -9.70
CA PHE A 60 -1.61 0.34 -9.55
C PHE A 60 -2.28 0.41 -10.90
N GLU A 61 -3.44 -0.24 -10.98
CA GLU A 61 -4.24 -0.37 -12.20
C GLU A 61 -5.59 0.33 -12.05
N ARG A 62 -6.03 0.54 -10.80
CA ARG A 62 -7.35 1.00 -10.49
C ARG A 62 -7.32 1.91 -9.28
N VAL A 63 -8.06 3.00 -9.37
CA VAL A 63 -8.37 3.89 -8.26
C VAL A 63 -9.87 3.83 -8.03
N ARG A 64 -10.30 3.65 -6.78
CA ARG A 64 -11.70 3.76 -6.38
C ARG A 64 -11.85 4.87 -5.36
N ILE A 65 -12.83 5.74 -5.59
CA ILE A 65 -13.18 6.86 -4.72
C ILE A 65 -14.62 6.65 -4.26
N LYS A 66 -14.82 6.52 -2.95
CA LYS A 66 -16.15 6.49 -2.34
C LYS A 66 -16.35 7.78 -1.54
N VAL A 67 -17.50 8.44 -1.73
CA VAL A 67 -17.89 9.63 -0.97
C VAL A 67 -19.26 9.40 -0.37
N GLY A 68 -19.35 9.45 0.97
CA GLY A 68 -20.59 9.27 1.71
C GLY A 68 -21.37 8.01 1.31
N PRO A 69 -22.70 8.14 1.07
CA PRO A 69 -23.55 7.01 0.73
C PRO A 69 -23.51 6.64 -0.76
N PHE A 70 -22.80 7.40 -1.60
CA PHE A 70 -22.76 7.13 -3.04
C PHE A 70 -21.93 5.88 -3.35
N GLY A 71 -22.27 5.23 -4.47
CA GLY A 71 -21.47 4.14 -5.01
C GLY A 71 -20.04 4.59 -5.33
N PRO A 72 -19.05 3.70 -5.27
CA PRO A 72 -17.67 4.06 -5.57
C PRO A 72 -17.51 4.44 -7.05
N LEU A 73 -16.85 5.56 -7.31
CA LEU A 73 -16.35 5.91 -8.63
C LEU A 73 -15.06 5.12 -8.87
N GLU A 74 -15.00 4.36 -9.96
CA GLU A 74 -13.83 3.58 -10.36
C GLU A 74 -13.15 4.21 -11.57
N ILE A 75 -11.83 4.38 -11.49
CA ILE A 75 -10.97 4.88 -12.56
C ILE A 75 -9.92 3.82 -12.85
N SER A 76 -9.90 3.30 -14.06
CA SER A 76 -8.83 2.42 -14.56
C SER A 76 -7.66 3.29 -15.01
N LEU A 77 -6.48 3.08 -14.42
CA LEU A 77 -5.26 3.86 -14.72
C LEU A 77 -4.60 3.50 -16.06
N GLY A 78 -5.13 2.48 -16.76
CA GLY A 78 -4.57 1.96 -18.00
C GLY A 78 -3.23 1.27 -17.76
N SER A 79 -3.14 -0.02 -18.09
CA SER A 79 -1.88 -0.76 -18.07
C SER A 79 -1.06 -0.41 -19.30
N GLY A 80 -0.49 0.81 -19.34
CA GLY A 80 0.51 1.21 -20.34
C GLY A 80 1.78 0.34 -20.32
N ASP A 81 1.81 -0.67 -19.46
CA ASP A 81 2.86 -1.65 -19.25
C ASP A 81 2.60 -2.99 -19.97
N GLY A 82 1.49 -3.11 -20.71
CA GLY A 82 1.15 -4.31 -21.49
C GLY A 82 0.91 -5.56 -20.63
N GLY A 83 0.57 -5.39 -19.34
CA GLY A 83 0.38 -6.53 -18.45
C GLY A 83 1.69 -7.16 -17.99
N ARG A 84 2.84 -6.50 -18.12
CA ARG A 84 4.11 -7.02 -17.59
C ARG A 84 4.07 -7.20 -16.07
N GLU A 85 4.97 -8.04 -15.55
CA GLU A 85 5.14 -8.21 -14.11
C GLU A 85 5.86 -6.96 -13.50
N PRO A 86 5.43 -6.47 -12.32
CA PRO A 86 6.13 -5.39 -11.62
C PRO A 86 7.59 -5.74 -11.29
N SER A 87 8.45 -4.73 -11.35
CA SER A 87 9.90 -4.86 -11.16
C SER A 87 10.46 -3.71 -10.31
N THR A 88 11.77 -3.72 -10.03
CA THR A 88 12.44 -2.62 -9.31
C THR A 88 12.49 -1.29 -10.08
N LYS A 89 12.07 -1.27 -11.36
CA LYS A 89 11.83 -0.02 -12.11
C LYS A 89 10.54 0.69 -11.67
N ASP A 90 9.62 -0.04 -11.04
CA ASP A 90 8.34 0.43 -10.52
C ASP A 90 8.45 0.88 -9.05
N PRO A 91 7.37 1.35 -8.41
CA PRO A 91 7.32 1.44 -6.95
C PRO A 91 7.57 0.08 -6.29
N PHE A 92 8.35 0.09 -5.20
CA PHE A 92 8.64 -1.12 -4.45
C PHE A 92 8.90 -0.84 -2.97
N PHE A 93 8.78 -1.92 -2.19
CA PHE A 93 9.22 -2.03 -0.80
C PHE A 93 10.32 -3.08 -0.66
N VAL A 94 11.31 -2.80 0.18
CA VAL A 94 12.30 -3.76 0.67
C VAL A 94 11.89 -4.15 2.09
N TRP A 95 11.41 -5.38 2.26
CA TRP A 95 10.93 -5.90 3.53
C TRP A 95 12.10 -6.29 4.43
N PHE A 96 12.02 -5.89 5.71
CA PHE A 96 12.99 -6.28 6.74
C PHE A 96 12.40 -7.26 7.74
N TYR A 97 11.13 -7.05 8.10
CA TYR A 97 10.45 -7.82 9.13
C TYR A 97 8.96 -7.87 8.84
N VAL A 98 8.36 -9.05 8.99
CA VAL A 98 6.92 -9.28 8.91
C VAL A 98 6.58 -10.43 9.84
N ASP A 99 5.62 -10.21 10.73
CA ASP A 99 4.99 -11.26 11.53
C ASP A 99 3.47 -11.04 11.59
N GLU A 100 2.80 -11.70 12.54
CA GLU A 100 1.36 -11.62 12.72
C GLU A 100 0.87 -10.27 13.25
N GLU A 101 1.74 -9.46 13.85
CA GLU A 101 1.41 -8.22 14.55
C GLU A 101 1.89 -6.98 13.82
N ILE A 102 3.11 -7.00 13.28
CA ILE A 102 3.76 -5.87 12.65
C ILE A 102 4.45 -6.22 11.34
N ALA A 103 4.65 -5.20 10.54
CA ALA A 103 5.43 -5.29 9.31
C ALA A 103 6.30 -4.03 9.18
N VAL A 104 7.51 -4.19 8.66
CA VAL A 104 8.49 -3.10 8.49
C VAL A 104 9.19 -3.25 7.14
N ALA A 105 9.18 -2.17 6.36
CA ALA A 105 9.82 -2.14 5.06
C ALA A 105 10.37 -0.75 4.73
N GLN A 106 11.39 -0.71 3.86
CA GLN A 106 11.89 0.52 3.27
C GLN A 106 11.28 0.71 1.88
N GLY A 107 10.70 1.88 1.63
CA GLY A 107 10.26 2.26 0.29
C GLY A 107 11.44 2.64 -0.61
N ARG A 108 11.20 2.68 -1.92
CA ARG A 108 12.19 3.08 -2.94
C ARG A 108 12.97 4.37 -2.61
N GLY A 109 12.32 5.36 -2.00
CA GLY A 109 12.93 6.63 -1.61
C GLY A 109 13.79 6.57 -0.33
N GLY A 110 14.05 5.39 0.22
CA GLY A 110 14.87 5.18 1.42
C GLY A 110 14.13 5.36 2.76
N GLY A 111 12.90 5.88 2.74
CA GLY A 111 12.06 6.00 3.94
C GLY A 111 11.60 4.62 4.44
N VAL A 112 11.49 4.49 5.76
CA VAL A 112 11.00 3.28 6.44
C VAL A 112 9.53 3.46 6.79
N ALA A 113 8.72 2.44 6.53
CA ALA A 113 7.30 2.39 6.85
C ALA A 113 7.03 1.23 7.80
N TYR A 114 6.14 1.50 8.75
CA TYR A 114 5.74 0.56 9.81
C TYR A 114 4.25 0.32 9.73
N TRP A 115 3.87 -0.95 9.78
CA TRP A 115 2.49 -1.39 9.82
C TRP A 115 2.23 -2.20 11.08
N CYS A 116 1.02 -2.08 11.61
CA CYS A 116 0.46 -3.04 12.56
C CYS A 116 -0.69 -3.82 11.92
N ARG A 117 -1.02 -5.00 12.45
CA ARG A 117 -2.17 -5.80 12.03
C ARG A 117 -3.44 -4.97 12.21
N CYS A 118 -4.22 -4.85 11.14
CA CYS A 118 -5.51 -4.17 11.18
C CYS A 118 -6.61 -5.22 11.42
N GLN A 119 -7.20 -5.25 12.62
CA GLN A 119 -8.31 -6.15 12.93
C GLN A 119 -9.68 -5.59 12.50
N ARG A 120 -9.77 -4.28 12.26
CA ARG A 120 -10.99 -3.59 11.85
C ARG A 120 -10.68 -2.71 10.63
N VAL A 121 -11.11 -3.16 9.47
CA VAL A 121 -11.23 -2.28 8.30
C VAL A 121 -12.65 -1.70 8.38
N PRO A 122 -12.82 -0.37 8.51
CA PRO A 122 -14.14 0.26 8.51
C PRO A 122 -14.82 0.19 7.13
#